data_AF-A0A0G4MRY7-F1
#
_entry.id   AF-A0A0G4MRY7-F1
#
_cell.length_a   1.000
_cell.length_b   1.000
_cell.length_c   1.000
_cell.angle_alpha   90.00
_cell.angle_beta   90.00
_cell.angle_gamma   90.00
#
_symmetry.space_group_name_H-M   'P 1'
#
loop_
_entity.id
_entity.type
_entity.pdbx_description
1 polymer ?
#
loop_
_entity_poly.entity_id
_entity_poly.type
_entity_poly.pdbx_seq_one_letter_code
_entity_poly.pdbx_strand_id
1 'polypeptide(L)'
;MMYRAQKTLPFFSSVVKNVASPNIEIKKLVYIYLIHHAEQEPDLALLSINTIQKSLSDTNPQVRALALKTMSGIRVPVISQIVSLAIKKGVADMS
;
A
#
# COMPACT_ATOMS: atom_id res chain seq x y z
N MET A 1 15.87 13.10 -5.08
CA MET A 1 16.88 12.04 -5.32
C MET A 1 16.21 10.98 -6.18
N MET A 2 16.34 11.10 -7.51
CA MET A 2 15.65 10.23 -8.48
C MET A 2 16.64 9.15 -8.90
N TYR A 3 16.55 7.97 -8.30
CA TYR A 3 17.36 6.82 -8.73
C TYR A 3 16.87 6.36 -10.10
N ARG A 4 17.60 6.81 -11.13
CA ARG A 4 17.81 6.24 -12.47
C ARG A 4 16.59 5.74 -13.26
N ALA A 5 16.52 6.22 -14.49
CA ALA A 5 15.55 5.94 -15.56
C ALA A 5 15.57 4.48 -16.08
N GLN A 6 15.47 3.49 -15.19
CA GLN A 6 15.30 2.09 -15.56
C GLN A 6 13.83 1.72 -15.36
N LYS A 7 13.21 1.11 -16.38
CA LYS A 7 11.81 0.67 -16.29
C LYS A 7 11.73 -0.43 -15.23
N THR A 8 11.27 -0.06 -14.04
CA THR A 8 11.07 -1.01 -12.94
C THR A 8 9.74 -1.73 -13.05
N LEU A 9 8.76 -1.18 -13.79
CA LEU A 9 7.42 -1.73 -13.98
C LEU A 9 7.36 -3.24 -14.33
N PRO A 10 8.29 -3.83 -15.12
CA PRO A 10 8.29 -5.28 -15.37
C PRO A 10 8.39 -6.15 -14.11
N PHE A 11 8.90 -5.60 -13.00
CA PHE A 11 8.99 -6.30 -11.71
C PHE A 11 7.73 -6.13 -10.85
N PHE A 12 6.72 -5.38 -11.32
CA PHE A 12 5.58 -4.98 -10.50
C PHE A 12 4.81 -6.16 -9.92
N SER A 13 4.47 -7.15 -10.75
CA SER A 13 3.82 -8.38 -10.29
C SER A 13 4.64 -9.13 -9.22
N SER A 14 5.96 -9.22 -9.41
CA SER A 14 6.86 -9.89 -8.47
C SER A 14 6.96 -9.15 -7.14
N VAL A 15 6.99 -7.83 -7.16
CA VAL A 15 7.04 -7.01 -5.94
C VAL A 15 5.69 -7.05 -5.21
N VAL A 16 4.57 -6.93 -5.92
CA VAL A 16 3.20 -6.96 -5.37
C VAL A 16 2.92 -8.25 -4.60
N LYS A 17 3.45 -9.41 -5.04
CA LYS A 17 3.33 -10.68 -4.31
C LYS A 17 3.86 -10.61 -2.86
N ASN A 18 4.77 -9.68 -2.58
CA ASN A 18 5.37 -9.52 -1.26
C ASN A 18 4.57 -8.58 -0.32
N VAL A 19 3.41 -8.09 -0.74
CA VAL A 19 2.54 -7.19 0.07
C VAL A 19 2.15 -7.78 1.43
N ALA A 20 2.08 -9.11 1.52
CA ALA A 20 1.74 -9.86 2.72
C ALA A 20 2.96 -10.37 3.51
N SER A 21 4.19 -9.95 3.14
CA SER A 21 5.42 -10.40 3.82
C SER A 21 5.35 -10.13 5.32
N PRO A 22 5.77 -11.07 6.19
CA PRO A 22 5.80 -10.84 7.64
C PRO A 22 6.87 -9.81 8.06
N ASN A 23 7.86 -9.54 7.21
CA ASN A 23 8.91 -8.56 7.49
C ASN A 23 8.42 -7.14 7.17
N ILE A 24 8.40 -6.27 8.19
CA ILE A 24 7.93 -4.89 8.06
C ILE A 24 8.78 -4.04 7.12
N GLU A 25 10.10 -4.26 7.08
CA GLU A 25 10.99 -3.53 6.16
C GLU A 25 10.70 -3.89 4.71
N ILE A 26 10.39 -5.17 4.44
CA ILE A 26 9.93 -5.60 3.12
C ILE A 26 8.59 -4.93 2.78
N LYS A 27 7.61 -4.93 3.70
CA LYS A 27 6.32 -4.25 3.46
C LYS A 27 6.51 -2.77 3.12
N LYS A 28 7.37 -2.04 3.85
CA LYS A 28 7.65 -0.62 3.58
C LYS A 28 8.14 -0.40 2.14
N LEU A 29 9.11 -1.21 1.70
CA LEU A 29 9.66 -1.13 0.35
C LEU A 29 8.60 -1.48 -0.71
N VAL A 30 7.83 -2.54 -0.50
CA VAL A 30 6.74 -2.95 -1.40
C VAL A 30 5.69 -1.86 -1.51
N TYR A 31 5.30 -1.22 -0.40
CA TYR A 31 4.27 -0.19 -0.38
C TYR A 31 4.71 1.10 -1.08
N ILE A 32 5.96 1.53 -0.88
CA ILE A 32 6.54 2.67 -1.61
C ILE A 32 6.53 2.40 -3.11
N TYR A 33 6.98 1.21 -3.49
CA TYR A 33 7.03 0.78 -4.88
C TYR A 33 5.62 0.68 -5.50
N LEU A 34 4.65 0.19 -4.72
CA LEU A 34 3.26 0.09 -5.14
C LEU A 34 2.66 1.46 -5.43
N ILE A 35 2.83 2.44 -4.54
CA ILE A 35 2.32 3.80 -4.74
C ILE A 35 2.87 4.42 -6.03
N HIS A 36 4.14 4.16 -6.35
CA HIS A 36 4.78 4.72 -7.54
C HIS A 36 4.24 4.15 -8.86
N HIS A 37 3.81 2.88 -8.88
CA HIS A 37 3.41 2.17 -10.09
C HIS A 37 1.89 1.89 -10.18
N ALA A 38 1.13 2.15 -9.13
CA ALA A 38 -0.30 1.84 -9.08
C ALA A 38 -1.14 2.57 -10.14
N GLU A 39 -0.75 3.78 -10.57
CA GLU A 39 -1.43 4.49 -11.66
C GLU A 39 -1.20 3.83 -13.02
N GLN A 40 -0.06 3.17 -13.20
CA GLN A 40 0.35 2.57 -14.48
C GLN A 40 -0.28 1.18 -14.67
N GLU A 41 -0.42 0.42 -13.58
CA GLU A 41 -0.95 -0.94 -13.57
C GLU A 41 -2.02 -1.09 -12.45
N PRO A 42 -3.18 -0.44 -12.60
CA PRO A 42 -4.19 -0.38 -11.55
C PRO A 42 -4.75 -1.77 -11.20
N ASP A 43 -4.94 -2.65 -12.18
CA ASP A 43 -5.48 -4.00 -11.95
C ASP A 43 -4.60 -4.85 -11.03
N LEU A 44 -3.29 -4.80 -11.24
CA LEU A 44 -2.32 -5.48 -10.37
C LEU A 44 -2.25 -4.81 -8.99
N ALA A 45 -2.36 -3.47 -8.91
CA ALA A 45 -2.41 -2.77 -7.63
C ALA A 45 -3.65 -3.15 -6.81
N LEU A 46 -4.80 -3.37 -7.46
CA LEU A 46 -6.05 -3.77 -6.80
C LEU A 46 -5.93 -5.10 -6.04
N LEU A 47 -5.10 -6.04 -6.54
CA LEU A 47 -4.82 -7.31 -5.86
C LEU A 47 -4.21 -7.12 -4.47
N SER A 48 -3.52 -5.99 -4.25
CA SER A 48 -2.86 -5.67 -2.98
C SER A 48 -3.80 -5.02 -1.95
N ILE A 49 -4.89 -4.40 -2.39
CA ILE A 49 -5.73 -3.52 -1.56
C ILE A 49 -6.34 -4.28 -0.39
N ASN A 50 -6.88 -5.47 -0.63
CA ASN A 50 -7.45 -6.30 0.43
C ASN A 50 -6.42 -6.64 1.53
N THR A 51 -5.16 -6.86 1.15
CA THR A 51 -4.09 -7.12 2.11
C THR A 51 -3.73 -5.88 2.91
N ILE A 52 -3.60 -4.73 2.25
CA ILE A 52 -3.30 -3.45 2.93
C ILE A 52 -4.45 -3.05 3.86
N GLN A 53 -5.70 -3.27 3.45
CA GLN A 53 -6.87 -3.02 4.27
C GLN A 53 -6.88 -3.87 5.54
N LYS A 54 -6.48 -5.15 5.47
CA LYS A 54 -6.33 -6.00 6.66
C LYS A 54 -5.27 -5.44 7.62
N SER A 55 -4.16 -4.91 7.10
CA SER A 55 -3.09 -4.29 7.90
C SER A 55 -3.55 -3.05 8.69
N LEU A 56 -4.69 -2.42 8.37
CA LEU A 56 -5.29 -1.35 9.20
C LEU A 56 -5.85 -1.84 10.54
N SER A 57 -5.94 -3.16 10.73
CA SER A 57 -6.46 -3.77 11.96
C SER A 57 -5.37 -4.53 12.70
N ASP A 58 -4.10 -4.32 12.33
CA ASP A 58 -2.95 -4.95 12.97
C ASP A 58 -2.79 -4.47 14.42
N THR A 59 -2.28 -5.32 15.31
CA THR A 59 -2.03 -4.93 16.71
C THR A 59 -0.93 -3.87 16.82
N ASN A 60 0.02 -3.85 15.89
CA ASN A 60 1.12 -2.90 15.86
C ASN A 60 0.68 -1.55 15.25
N PRO A 61 0.72 -0.43 16.00
CA PRO A 61 0.32 0.88 15.49
C PRO A 61 1.16 1.38 14.31
N GLN A 62 2.44 1.00 14.23
CA GLN A 62 3.31 1.38 13.10
C GLN A 62 2.85 0.72 11.81
N VAL A 63 2.36 -0.53 11.87
CA VAL A 63 1.81 -1.25 10.71
C VAL A 63 0.51 -0.61 10.26
N ARG A 64 -0.37 -0.24 11.20
CA ARG A 64 -1.63 0.45 10.89
C ARG A 64 -1.39 1.81 10.25
N ALA A 65 -0.50 2.63 10.81
CA ALA A 65 -0.12 3.92 10.26
C ALA A 65 0.49 3.79 8.85
N LEU A 66 1.36 2.80 8.64
CA LEU A 66 1.96 2.50 7.34
C LEU A 66 0.89 2.10 6.31
N ALA A 67 -0.06 1.25 6.68
CA ALA A 67 -1.15 0.82 5.81
C ALA A 67 -2.07 1.99 5.42
N LEU A 68 -2.41 2.86 6.39
CA LEU A 68 -3.23 4.04 6.15
C LEU A 68 -2.56 5.05 5.21
N LYS A 69 -1.27 5.33 5.44
CA LYS A 69 -0.45 6.17 4.55
C LYS A 69 -0.44 5.62 3.13
N THR A 70 -0.29 4.30 3.00
CA THR A 70 -0.20 3.63 1.70
C THR A 70 -1.53 3.70 0.95
N MET A 71 -2.65 3.35 1.58
CA MET A 71 -3.96 3.44 0.93
C MET A 71 -4.30 4.86 0.49
N SER A 72 -3.97 5.86 1.31
CA SER A 72 -4.18 7.27 0.97
C SER A 72 -3.27 7.75 -0.17
N GLY A 73 -2.12 7.09 -0.38
CA GLY A 73 -1.17 7.40 -1.45
C GLY A 73 -1.47 6.72 -2.78
N ILE A 74 -2.29 5.67 -2.80
CA ILE A 74 -2.66 4.96 -4.03
C ILE A 74 -3.69 5.79 -4.81
N ARG A 75 -3.32 6.19 -6.02
CA ARG A 75 -4.14 7.06 -6.88
C ARG A 75 -4.97 6.23 -7.87
N VAL A 76 -5.77 5.32 -7.34
CA VAL A 76 -6.70 4.51 -8.14
C VAL A 76 -8.14 4.88 -7.73
N PRO A 77 -8.94 5.55 -8.58
CA PRO A 77 -10.23 6.12 -8.17
C PRO A 77 -11.22 5.11 -7.55
N VAL A 78 -11.17 3.85 -8.01
CA VAL A 78 -12.09 2.78 -7.56
C VAL A 78 -11.95 2.45 -6.07
N ILE A 79 -10.80 2.72 -5.43
CA ILE A 79 -10.59 2.41 -4.02
C ILE A 79 -10.98 3.56 -3.07
N SER A 80 -11.43 4.69 -3.60
CA SER A 80 -11.73 5.91 -2.83
C SER A 80 -12.62 5.68 -1.60
N GLN A 81 -13.65 4.83 -1.72
CA GLN A 81 -14.53 4.48 -0.60
C GLN A 81 -13.80 3.71 0.50
N ILE A 82 -12.92 2.78 0.11
CA ILE A 82 -12.10 2.00 1.05
C ILE A 82 -11.12 2.93 1.77
N VAL A 83 -10.51 3.88 1.04
CA VAL A 83 -9.63 4.90 1.61
C VAL A 83 -10.39 5.80 2.61
N SER A 84 -11.62 6.22 2.28
CA SER A 84 -12.45 7.00 3.20
C SER A 84 -12.73 6.26 4.51
N LEU A 85 -13.08 4.96 4.44
CA LEU A 85 -13.27 4.11 5.61
C LEU A 85 -11.97 3.94 6.41
N ALA A 86 -10.84 3.79 5.73
CA ALA A 86 -9.52 3.72 6.35
C ALA A 86 -9.19 4.98 7.16
N ILE A 87 -9.42 6.15 6.57
CA ILE A 87 -9.20 7.45 7.22
C ILE A 87 -10.08 7.58 8.45
N LYS A 88 -11.39 7.28 8.33
CA LYS A 88 -12.31 7.31 9.47
C LYS A 88 -11.84 6.41 10.61
N LYS A 89 -11.38 5.19 10.29
CA LYS A 89 -10.83 4.26 11.28
C LYS A 89 -9.55 4.79 11.93
N GLY A 90 -8.65 5.36 11.13
CA GLY A 90 -7.40 5.95 11.62
C GLY A 90 -7.60 7.13 12.56
N VAL A 91 -8.61 7.98 12.31
CA VAL A 91 -8.95 9.10 13.20
C VAL A 91 -9.44 8.64 14.57
N ALA A 92 -10.04 7.45 14.65
CA ALA A 92 -10.51 6.86 15.91
C ALA A 92 -9.44 6.01 16.63
N ASP A 93 -8.22 5.92 16.09
CA ASP A 93 -7.12 5.14 16.66
C ASP A 93 -6.42 5.94 17.78
N MET A 94 -6.45 5.40 19.00
CA MET A 94 -6.00 6.08 20.23
C MET A 94 -4.72 5.48 20.84
N SER A 95 -4.14 4.46 20.19
CA SER A 95 -2.97 3.73 20.70
C SER A 95 -1.67 4.52 20.63
#